data_AF-A0AAQ3JTZ3-F1
#
_entry.id   AF-A0AAQ3JTZ3-F1
#
_cell.length_a   1.000
_cell.length_b   1.000
_cell.length_c   1.000
_cell.angle_alpha   90.00
_cell.angle_beta   90.00
_cell.angle_gamma   90.00
#
_symmetry.space_group_name_H-M   'P 1'
#
loop_
_entity.id
_entity.type
_entity.pdbx_description
1 polymer ?
#
loop_
_entity_poly.entity_id
_entity_poly.type
_entity_poly.pdbx_seq_one_letter_code
_entity_poly.pdbx_strand_id
1 'polypeptide(L)'
;MSANPLFKRFFVCFDAMKKGFVRGCRPWFGIDDCHLNGTYGGVLLSAVAIDGNKGMFPIAFAVVEVECMDSWKFFLRLLYKSLASVREWKDHPLTIMSDMQKGLGSAVSEFFPYVKHRYCCHHLLNNFKLKFKSLMKTTKYWTVAKAYNNFVFEKNMMQLRTIDSEAAD
;
A
#
# COMPACT_ATOMS: atom_id res chain seq x y z
N MET A 1 -29.21 5.19 30.68
CA MET A 1 -27.75 5.38 30.72
C MET A 1 -27.34 5.98 29.38
N SER A 2 -26.84 7.23 29.33
CA SER A 2 -26.33 7.77 28.07
C SER A 2 -25.09 6.96 27.69
N ALA A 3 -25.09 6.36 26.51
CA ALA A 3 -23.89 5.70 26.00
C ALA A 3 -22.72 6.68 26.01
N ASN A 4 -21.57 6.26 26.56
CA ASN A 4 -20.36 7.06 26.47
C ASN A 4 -20.08 7.34 24.98
N PRO A 5 -19.73 8.58 24.60
CA PRO A 5 -19.44 8.90 23.22
C PRO A 5 -18.28 8.02 22.73
N LEU A 6 -18.54 7.24 21.68
CA LEU A 6 -17.54 6.39 21.04
C LEU A 6 -16.83 7.18 19.94
N PHE A 7 -15.50 7.20 20.00
CA PHE A 7 -14.71 7.71 18.89
C PHE A 7 -14.97 6.84 17.65
N LYS A 8 -15.35 7.47 16.54
CA LYS A 8 -15.56 6.77 15.26
C LYS A 8 -14.29 6.79 14.42
N ARG A 9 -13.99 7.94 13.83
CA ARG A 9 -12.81 8.11 12.97
C ARG A 9 -12.48 9.56 12.70
N PHE A 10 -11.21 9.84 12.40
CA PHE A 10 -10.76 11.12 11.86
C PHE A 10 -9.74 10.90 10.74
N PHE A 11 -9.54 11.92 9.91
CA PHE A 11 -8.56 11.92 8.82
C PHE A 11 -7.75 13.21 8.86
N VAL A 12 -6.45 13.12 8.61
CA VAL A 12 -5.54 14.25 8.54
C VAL A 12 -4.72 14.19 7.25
N CYS A 13 -4.74 15.28 6.50
CA CYS A 13 -3.82 15.54 5.38
C CYS A 13 -3.49 17.03 5.35
N PHE A 14 -2.26 17.39 5.73
CA PHE A 14 -1.84 18.78 5.75
C PHE A 14 -1.61 19.30 4.33
N ASP A 15 -1.90 20.58 4.11
CA ASP A 15 -1.72 21.22 2.80
C ASP A 15 -0.27 21.14 2.30
N ALA A 16 0.70 21.30 3.21
CA ALA A 16 2.11 21.12 2.92
C ALA A 16 2.45 19.70 2.44
N MET A 17 1.84 18.66 3.03
CA MET A 17 2.12 17.26 2.68
C MET A 17 1.58 16.92 1.29
N LYS A 18 0.33 17.28 0.97
CA LYS A 18 -0.22 17.03 -0.38
C LYS A 18 0.55 17.79 -1.47
N LYS A 19 0.95 19.04 -1.23
CA LYS A 19 1.77 19.82 -2.17
C LYS A 19 3.19 19.26 -2.30
N GLY A 20 3.80 18.87 -1.18
CA GLY A 20 5.13 18.25 -1.15
C GLY A 20 5.18 16.93 -1.91
N PHE A 21 4.17 16.07 -1.73
CA PHE A 21 4.03 14.84 -2.50
C PHE A 21 3.95 15.11 -4.01
N VAL A 22 3.08 16.04 -4.43
CA VAL A 22 2.89 16.37 -5.85
C VAL A 22 4.16 16.89 -6.51
N ARG A 23 4.96 17.71 -5.79
CA ARG A 23 6.10 18.44 -6.34
C ARG A 23 7.45 17.75 -6.17
N GLY A 24 7.62 16.96 -5.11
CA GLY A 24 8.93 16.46 -4.69
C GLY A 24 9.02 14.94 -4.50
N CYS A 25 7.89 14.22 -4.52
CA CYS A 25 7.90 12.77 -4.38
C CYS A 25 7.85 12.04 -5.71
N ARG A 26 8.30 10.78 -5.67
CA ARG A 26 8.10 9.83 -6.75
C ARG A 26 6.59 9.63 -6.96
N PRO A 27 6.13 9.31 -8.19
CA PRO A 27 4.73 9.01 -8.49
C PRO A 27 4.28 7.65 -7.94
N TRP A 28 4.50 7.43 -6.65
CA TRP A 28 4.24 6.20 -5.92
C TRP A 28 3.98 6.49 -4.45
N PHE A 29 3.02 5.79 -3.84
CA PHE A 29 2.90 5.70 -2.40
C PHE A 29 2.39 4.32 -1.96
N GLY A 30 2.79 3.93 -0.76
CA GLY A 30 2.24 2.80 -0.04
C GLY A 30 1.07 3.22 0.85
N ILE A 31 0.10 2.34 1.02
CA ILE A 31 -0.90 2.40 2.09
C ILE A 31 -0.78 1.17 2.97
N ASP A 32 -0.95 1.37 4.27
CA ASP A 32 -0.84 0.29 5.27
C ASP A 32 -1.66 0.65 6.52
N ASP A 33 -1.97 -0.36 7.31
CA ASP A 33 -2.63 -0.24 8.60
C ASP A 33 -1.70 -0.61 9.76
N CYS A 34 -2.00 -0.10 10.95
CA CYS A 34 -1.30 -0.47 12.18
C CYS A 34 -2.26 -0.45 13.36
N HIS A 35 -2.37 -1.57 14.07
CA HIS A 35 -3.20 -1.69 15.26
C HIS A 35 -2.63 -0.87 16.42
N LEU A 36 -3.46 -0.04 17.04
CA LEU A 36 -3.08 0.81 18.17
C LEU A 36 -3.24 0.06 19.49
N ASN A 37 -2.20 0.05 20.32
CA ASN A 37 -2.17 -0.69 21.60
C ASN A 37 -2.66 0.13 22.82
N GLY A 38 -3.37 1.24 22.59
CA GLY A 38 -3.88 2.11 23.66
C GLY A 38 -5.19 1.60 24.28
N THR A 39 -5.63 2.25 25.36
CA THR A 39 -6.89 1.92 26.07
C THR A 39 -8.12 1.88 25.16
N TYR A 40 -8.10 2.67 24.08
CA TYR A 40 -9.21 2.80 23.13
C TYR A 40 -9.03 1.94 21.86
N GLY A 41 -7.89 1.27 21.70
CA GLY A 41 -7.58 0.48 20.51
C GLY A 41 -7.65 1.31 19.22
N GLY A 42 -8.19 0.68 18.17
CA GLY A 42 -8.34 1.28 16.85
C GLY A 42 -7.19 0.95 15.90
N VAL A 43 -7.29 1.48 14.70
CA VAL A 43 -6.34 1.22 13.61
C VAL A 43 -5.89 2.54 12.99
N LEU A 44 -4.58 2.71 12.87
CA LEU A 44 -3.97 3.81 12.14
C LEU A 44 -3.81 3.39 10.68
N LEU A 45 -4.57 4.01 9.79
CA LEU A 45 -4.37 3.91 8.35
C LEU A 45 -3.42 5.02 7.90
N SER A 46 -2.46 4.70 7.05
CA SER A 46 -1.46 5.66 6.59
C SER A 46 -1.20 5.58 5.10
N ALA A 47 -0.82 6.71 4.50
CA ALA A 47 -0.32 6.79 3.13
C ALA A 47 1.07 7.44 3.15
N VAL A 48 2.08 6.74 2.63
CA VAL A 48 3.48 7.14 2.70
C VAL A 48 4.13 7.02 1.33
N ALA A 49 4.73 8.10 0.84
CA ALA A 49 5.52 8.14 -0.39
C ALA A 49 7.02 8.02 -0.11
N ILE A 50 7.79 7.95 -1.20
CA ILE A 50 9.23 8.13 -1.19
C ILE A 50 9.56 9.43 -1.94
N ASP A 51 10.33 10.30 -1.30
CA ASP A 51 10.75 11.57 -1.90
C ASP A 51 11.88 11.40 -2.94
N GLY A 52 12.26 12.50 -3.59
CA GLY A 52 13.40 12.52 -4.52
C GLY A 52 14.73 12.06 -3.90
N ASN A 53 14.88 12.24 -2.59
CA ASN A 53 16.07 11.89 -1.81
C ASN A 53 16.00 10.50 -1.17
N LYS A 54 15.02 9.66 -1.56
CA LYS A 54 14.79 8.31 -1.02
C LYS A 54 14.33 8.29 0.45
N GLY A 55 13.91 9.42 1.01
CA GLY A 55 13.30 9.53 2.33
C GLY A 55 11.83 9.09 2.31
N MET A 56 11.35 8.59 3.46
CA MET A 56 9.92 8.35 3.66
C MET A 56 9.20 9.68 3.85
N PHE A 57 8.10 9.87 3.14
CA PHE A 57 7.33 11.10 3.15
C PHE A 57 5.85 10.80 3.47
N PRO A 58 5.36 11.10 4.69
CA PRO A 58 3.96 10.88 5.04
C PRO A 58 3.03 11.83 4.29
N ILE A 59 1.99 11.30 3.65
CA ILE A 59 1.00 12.10 2.90
C ILE A 59 -0.21 12.41 3.77
N ALA A 60 -0.77 11.37 4.38
CA ALA A 60 -1.99 11.44 5.17
C ALA A 60 -2.08 10.24 6.12
N PHE A 61 -2.90 10.37 7.14
CA PHE A 61 -3.26 9.28 8.03
C PHE A 61 -4.69 9.43 8.54
N ALA A 62 -5.26 8.33 9.04
CA ALA A 62 -6.55 8.30 9.71
C ALA A 62 -6.48 7.34 10.89
N VAL A 63 -7.19 7.67 11.97
CA VAL A 63 -7.50 6.70 13.02
C VAL A 63 -8.95 6.27 12.81
N VAL A 64 -9.15 4.96 12.72
CA VAL A 64 -10.45 4.32 12.49
C VAL A 64 -10.74 3.30 13.59
N GLU A 65 -12.02 2.96 13.74
CA GLU A 65 -12.51 2.03 14.74
C GLU A 65 -12.00 0.59 14.55
N VAL A 66 -11.92 0.13 13.30
CA VAL A 66 -11.49 -1.22 12.92
C VAL A 66 -10.97 -1.23 11.49
N GLU A 67 -10.09 -2.16 11.17
CA GLU A 67 -9.67 -2.42 9.81
C GLU A 67 -10.79 -3.17 9.04
N CYS A 68 -11.55 -2.44 8.23
CA CYS A 68 -12.59 -3.01 7.39
C CYS A 68 -12.77 -2.22 6.10
N MET A 69 -13.57 -2.75 5.17
CA MET A 69 -13.82 -2.11 3.89
C MET A 69 -14.40 -0.69 4.05
N ASP A 70 -15.30 -0.45 5.01
CA ASP A 70 -15.87 0.90 5.24
C ASP A 70 -14.78 1.90 5.68
N SER A 71 -13.88 1.48 6.59
CA SER A 71 -12.74 2.27 7.05
C SER A 71 -11.77 2.60 5.91
N TRP A 72 -11.44 1.61 5.07
CA TRP A 72 -10.58 1.83 3.91
C TRP A 72 -11.22 2.72 2.85
N LYS A 73 -12.52 2.55 2.56
CA LYS A 73 -13.24 3.45 1.65
C LYS A 73 -13.29 4.87 2.22
N PHE A 74 -13.50 5.03 3.53
CA PHE A 74 -13.44 6.33 4.19
C PHE A 74 -12.08 7.00 3.98
N PHE A 75 -10.99 6.28 4.25
CA PHE A 75 -9.63 6.79 4.09
C PHE A 75 -9.29 7.13 2.63
N LEU A 76 -9.50 6.20 1.71
CA LEU A 76 -9.17 6.36 0.29
C LEU A 76 -9.97 7.48 -0.38
N ARG A 77 -11.25 7.62 -0.04
CA ARG A 77 -12.09 8.72 -0.54
C ARG A 77 -11.56 10.08 -0.11
N LEU A 78 -11.16 10.24 1.16
CA LEU A 78 -10.63 11.50 1.67
C LEU A 78 -9.21 11.78 1.16
N LEU A 79 -8.39 10.75 1.04
CA LEU A 79 -7.07 10.83 0.41
C LEU A 79 -7.18 11.29 -1.05
N TYR A 80 -8.06 10.66 -1.83
CA TYR A 80 -8.31 11.04 -3.22
C TYR A 80 -8.76 12.50 -3.33
N LYS A 81 -9.78 12.92 -2.56
CA LYS A 81 -10.23 14.32 -2.55
C LYS A 81 -9.11 15.29 -2.20
N SER A 82 -8.27 14.94 -1.23
CA SER A 82 -7.14 15.78 -0.81
C SER A 82 -6.11 15.92 -1.92
N LEU A 83 -5.74 14.82 -2.59
CA LEU A 83 -4.76 14.84 -3.68
C LEU A 83 -5.32 15.47 -4.97
N ALA A 84 -6.60 15.25 -5.28
CA ALA A 84 -7.28 15.84 -6.42
C ALA A 84 -7.40 17.37 -6.30
N SER A 85 -7.39 17.91 -5.08
CA SER A 85 -7.39 19.36 -4.85
C SER A 85 -6.11 20.09 -5.28
N VAL A 86 -5.03 19.35 -5.59
CA VAL A 86 -3.73 19.92 -5.96
C VAL A 86 -3.19 19.42 -7.30
N ARG A 87 -3.74 18.33 -7.84
CA ARG A 87 -3.40 17.77 -9.16
C ARG A 87 -4.50 16.84 -9.66
N GLU A 88 -4.88 16.95 -10.93
CA GLU A 88 -5.69 15.93 -11.60
C GLU A 88 -4.84 14.69 -11.89
N TRP A 89 -5.40 13.49 -11.75
CA TRP A 89 -4.63 12.24 -11.84
C TRP A 89 -4.91 11.41 -13.10
N LYS A 90 -5.72 11.92 -14.03
CA LYS A 90 -6.12 11.18 -15.24
C LYS A 90 -4.93 10.90 -16.16
N ASP A 91 -4.06 11.88 -16.34
CA ASP A 91 -2.91 11.80 -17.27
C ASP A 91 -1.57 11.74 -16.54
N HIS A 92 -1.59 11.48 -15.23
CA HIS A 92 -0.40 11.40 -14.40
C HIS A 92 -0.18 9.96 -13.92
N PRO A 93 0.92 9.30 -14.33
CA PRO A 93 1.26 8.00 -13.80
C PRO A 93 1.32 8.05 -12.28
N LEU A 94 0.60 7.14 -11.63
CA LEU A 94 0.63 6.94 -10.18
C LEU A 94 0.57 5.45 -9.90
N THR A 95 1.41 4.99 -8.98
CA THR A 95 1.36 3.62 -8.48
C THR A 95 0.99 3.63 -7.01
N ILE A 96 0.01 2.81 -6.62
CA ILE A 96 -0.36 2.60 -5.22
C ILE A 96 0.05 1.19 -4.84
N MET A 97 0.80 1.05 -3.76
CA MET A 97 1.12 -0.24 -3.17
C MET A 97 0.30 -0.43 -1.90
N SER A 98 -0.33 -1.59 -1.73
CA SER A 98 -1.02 -1.94 -0.48
C SER A 98 -0.61 -3.32 0.01
N ASP A 99 -1.07 -3.69 1.19
CA ASP A 99 -1.12 -5.08 1.62
C ASP A 99 -2.14 -5.90 0.78
N MET A 100 -2.38 -7.16 1.16
CA MET A 100 -3.28 -8.07 0.46
C MET A 100 -4.65 -8.21 1.15
N GLN A 101 -5.11 -7.19 1.90
CA GLN A 101 -6.39 -7.25 2.56
C GLN A 101 -7.53 -7.43 1.54
N LYS A 102 -8.49 -8.31 1.87
CA LYS A 102 -9.64 -8.60 1.01
C LYS A 102 -10.46 -7.33 0.78
N GLY A 103 -10.68 -7.00 -0.49
CA GLY A 103 -11.49 -5.85 -0.90
C GLY A 103 -10.75 -4.51 -0.98
N LEU A 104 -9.50 -4.41 -0.48
CA LEU A 104 -8.73 -3.17 -0.56
C LEU A 104 -8.39 -2.80 -2.01
N GLY A 105 -8.01 -3.77 -2.84
CA GLY A 105 -7.79 -3.53 -4.28
C GLY A 105 -9.03 -3.00 -5.01
N SER A 106 -10.22 -3.47 -4.63
CA SER A 106 -11.49 -2.95 -5.16
C SER A 106 -11.73 -1.51 -4.71
N ALA A 107 -11.47 -1.18 -3.45
CA ALA A 107 -11.59 0.18 -2.93
C ALA A 107 -10.56 1.14 -3.58
N VAL A 108 -9.33 0.68 -3.82
CA VAL A 108 -8.34 1.45 -4.58
C VAL A 108 -8.85 1.72 -6.01
N SER A 109 -9.37 0.71 -6.70
CA SER A 109 -9.88 0.86 -8.06
C SER A 109 -11.09 1.82 -8.13
N GLU A 110 -11.92 1.86 -7.09
CA GLU A 110 -13.08 2.75 -6.99
C GLU A 110 -12.68 4.23 -6.90
N PHE A 111 -11.69 4.57 -6.06
CA PHE A 111 -11.30 5.98 -5.83
C PHE A 111 -10.12 6.44 -6.68
N PHE A 112 -9.29 5.52 -7.15
CA PHE A 112 -8.09 5.78 -7.93
C PHE A 112 -8.11 4.98 -9.25
N PRO A 113 -9.09 5.22 -10.15
CA PRO A 113 -9.34 4.34 -11.30
C PRO A 113 -8.21 4.32 -12.35
N TYR A 114 -7.34 5.33 -12.35
CA TYR A 114 -6.26 5.47 -13.34
C TYR A 114 -4.88 5.03 -12.80
N VAL A 115 -4.81 4.49 -11.58
CA VAL A 115 -3.53 4.12 -10.95
C VAL A 115 -3.15 2.69 -11.25
N LYS A 116 -1.85 2.41 -11.22
CA LYS A 116 -1.35 1.04 -11.17
C LYS A 116 -1.36 0.58 -9.73
N HIS A 117 -2.23 -0.36 -9.39
CA HIS A 117 -2.23 -1.00 -8.09
C HIS A 117 -1.21 -2.15 -8.05
N ARG A 118 -0.52 -2.29 -6.92
CA ARG A 118 0.50 -3.32 -6.65
C ARG A 118 0.36 -3.83 -5.23
N TYR A 119 0.70 -5.10 -5.02
CA TYR A 119 0.80 -5.67 -3.67
C TYR A 119 2.21 -5.50 -3.11
N CYS A 120 2.29 -5.31 -1.80
CA CYS A 120 3.52 -5.27 -1.06
C CYS A 120 4.26 -6.60 -1.19
N CYS A 121 5.52 -6.54 -1.66
CA CYS A 121 6.35 -7.72 -1.84
C CYS A 121 6.60 -8.48 -0.54
N HIS A 122 6.58 -7.80 0.61
CA HIS A 122 6.73 -8.43 1.91
C HIS A 122 5.49 -9.28 2.26
N HIS A 123 4.29 -8.75 2.04
CA HIS A 123 3.04 -9.48 2.25
C HIS A 123 2.91 -10.68 1.29
N LEU A 124 3.23 -10.48 0.02
CA LEU A 124 3.31 -11.55 -0.97
C LEU A 124 4.29 -12.65 -0.54
N LEU A 125 5.46 -12.29 -0.01
CA LEU A 125 6.43 -13.25 0.49
C LEU A 125 5.89 -14.03 1.70
N ASN A 126 5.20 -13.36 2.62
CA ASN A 126 4.64 -14.03 3.80
C ASN A 126 3.63 -15.09 3.36
N ASN A 127 2.76 -14.79 2.40
CA ASN A 127 1.84 -15.77 1.80
C ASN A 127 2.60 -16.88 1.05
N PHE A 128 3.63 -16.52 0.28
CA PHE A 128 4.49 -17.47 -0.41
C PHE A 128 5.13 -18.48 0.55
N LYS A 129 5.65 -18.02 1.70
CA LYS A 129 6.28 -18.87 2.72
C LYS A 129 5.30 -19.82 3.41
N LEU A 130 4.01 -19.49 3.49
CA LEU A 130 3.01 -20.41 4.04
C LEU A 130 2.92 -21.70 3.22
N LYS A 131 3.06 -21.58 1.89
CA LYS A 131 3.03 -22.69 0.93
C LYS A 131 4.42 -23.29 0.67
N PHE A 132 5.42 -22.45 0.44
CA PHE A 132 6.76 -22.85 -0.01
C PHE A 132 7.83 -22.57 1.06
N LYS A 133 7.86 -23.42 2.10
CA LYS A 133 8.76 -23.29 3.25
C LYS A 133 10.23 -23.62 2.90
N SER A 134 10.94 -22.69 2.27
CA SER A 134 12.37 -22.82 1.95
C SER A 134 13.08 -21.48 1.94
N LEU A 135 14.25 -21.43 2.59
CA LEU A 135 15.13 -20.26 2.57
C LEU A 135 15.64 -19.97 1.16
N MET A 136 16.00 -21.00 0.40
CA MET A 136 16.46 -20.85 -0.98
C MET A 136 15.37 -20.22 -1.87
N LYS A 137 14.12 -20.68 -1.74
CA LYS A 137 12.97 -20.11 -2.47
C LYS A 137 12.67 -18.68 -2.03
N THR A 138 12.79 -18.37 -0.74
CA THR A 138 12.64 -17.01 -0.19
C THR A 138 13.70 -16.03 -0.74
N THR A 139 14.97 -16.45 -0.79
CA THR A 139 16.04 -15.65 -1.38
C THR A 139 15.80 -15.43 -2.86
N LYS A 140 15.34 -16.47 -3.55
CA LYS A 140 15.06 -16.40 -4.99
C LYS A 140 13.87 -15.50 -5.31
N TYR A 141 12.82 -15.55 -4.50
CA TYR A 141 11.69 -14.63 -4.56
C TYR A 141 12.15 -13.17 -4.54
N TRP A 142 13.04 -12.78 -3.62
CA TRP A 142 13.55 -11.40 -3.58
C TRP A 142 14.41 -11.05 -4.79
N THR A 143 15.13 -12.03 -5.35
CA THR A 143 15.91 -11.83 -6.59
C THR A 143 14.98 -11.53 -7.77
N VAL A 144 13.86 -12.25 -7.86
CA VAL A 144 12.78 -11.98 -8.84
C VAL A 144 12.16 -10.60 -8.59
N ALA A 145 11.69 -10.32 -7.37
CA ALA A 145 10.96 -9.10 -7.03
C ALA A 145 11.78 -7.81 -7.21
N LYS A 146 13.12 -7.90 -7.11
CA LYS A 146 14.05 -6.77 -7.30
C LYS A 146 14.50 -6.59 -8.76
N ALA A 147 14.00 -7.39 -9.69
CA ALA A 147 14.32 -7.22 -11.11
C ALA A 147 13.86 -5.84 -11.60
N TYR A 148 14.76 -5.11 -12.26
CA TYR A 148 14.52 -3.74 -12.73
C TYR A 148 14.04 -3.67 -14.19
N ASN A 149 14.01 -4.81 -14.89
CA ASN A 149 13.46 -4.95 -16.24
C ASN A 149 12.93 -6.36 -16.48
N ASN A 150 12.14 -6.53 -17.54
CA ASN A 150 11.49 -7.79 -17.87
C ASN A 150 12.49 -8.90 -18.19
N PHE A 151 13.58 -8.61 -18.90
CA PHE A 151 14.58 -9.64 -19.22
C PHE A 151 15.19 -10.26 -17.96
N VAL A 152 15.58 -9.44 -16.98
CA VAL A 152 16.12 -9.88 -15.70
C VAL A 152 15.04 -10.60 -14.88
N PHE A 153 13.80 -10.11 -14.91
CA PHE A 153 12.67 -10.76 -14.25
C PHE A 153 12.46 -12.17 -14.79
N GLU A 154 12.30 -12.33 -16.10
CA GLU A 154 12.10 -13.63 -16.76
C GLU A 154 13.28 -14.57 -16.51
N LYS A 155 14.52 -14.07 -16.58
CA LYS A 155 15.71 -14.85 -16.22
C LYS A 155 15.64 -15.38 -14.79
N ASN A 156 15.26 -14.53 -13.84
CA ASN A 156 15.15 -14.92 -12.44
C ASN A 156 13.98 -15.89 -12.19
N MET A 157 12.87 -15.71 -12.92
CA MET A 157 11.70 -16.61 -12.90
C MET A 157 12.05 -17.99 -13.45
N MET A 158 12.76 -18.08 -14.57
CA MET A 158 13.25 -19.37 -15.10
C MET A 158 14.15 -20.09 -14.10
N GLN A 159 15.02 -19.36 -13.39
CA GLN A 159 15.84 -19.95 -12.33
C GLN A 159 15.02 -20.37 -11.10
N LEU A 160 13.91 -19.69 -10.79
CA LEU A 160 12.98 -20.15 -9.75
C LEU A 160 12.25 -21.42 -10.21
N ARG A 161 11.81 -21.49 -11.47
CA ARG A 161 11.17 -22.69 -12.08
C ARG A 161 12.06 -23.92 -11.98
N THR A 162 13.39 -23.77 -12.15
CA THR A 162 14.34 -24.90 -11.98
C THR A 162 14.46 -25.37 -10.54
N ILE A 163 14.18 -24.51 -9.56
CA ILE A 163 14.22 -24.84 -8.14
C ILE A 163 12.88 -25.48 -7.71
N ASP A 164 11.78 -24.89 -8.13
CA ASP A 164 10.42 -25.34 -7.87
C ASP A 164 9.48 -24.68 -8.89
N SER A 165 8.88 -25.49 -9.75
CA SER A 165 7.99 -25.02 -10.81
C SER A 165 6.69 -24.45 -10.24
N GLU A 166 6.12 -25.07 -9.21
CA GLU A 166 4.87 -24.62 -8.58
C GLU A 166 5.06 -23.29 -7.85
N ALA A 167 6.25 -23.04 -7.30
CA ALA A 167 6.58 -21.76 -6.67
C ALA A 167 6.78 -20.63 -7.68
N ALA A 168 7.07 -20.95 -8.93
CA ALA A 168 7.30 -19.96 -9.98
C ALA A 168 6.05 -19.67 -10.83
N ASP A 169 5.01 -20.51 -10.75
CA ASP A 169 3.70 -20.27 -11.35
C ASP A 169 2.81 -19.42 -10.41
#